data_AF-A0A2S5GPW3-F1
#
_entry.id   AF-A0A2S5GPW3-F1
#
_cell.length_a   1.000
_cell.length_b   1.000
_cell.length_c   1.000
_cell.angle_alpha   90.00
_cell.angle_beta   90.00
_cell.angle_gamma   90.00
#
_symmetry.space_group_name_H-M   'P 1'
#
loop_
_entity.id
_entity.type
_entity.pdbx_description
1 polymer ?
#
loop_
_entity_poly.entity_id
_entity_poly.type
_entity_poly.pdbx_seq_one_letter_code
_entity_poly.pdbx_strand_id
1 'polypeptide(L)'
;MTAFDALAPLGPQPPDAARLPHADEPTFSSGDQVDGWWSLLYRGWTLLAPSGARIDLTEIERACFLCLLRNPNRELLRQELMATRASTNLRTLNVAICRLRSKVLRAGIRLPLHTVHGVGYVFLGNLRELSTL
;
A
#
# COMPACT_ATOMS: atom_id res chain seq x y z
N MET A 1 -1.78 -68.79 -2.83
CA MET A 1 -2.11 -67.39 -3.07
C MET A 1 -3.50 -67.16 -2.50
N THR A 2 -3.55 -66.35 -1.45
CA THR A 2 -4.68 -65.75 -0.69
C THR A 2 -5.91 -65.38 -1.55
N ALA A 3 -7.15 -65.23 -1.08
CA ALA A 3 -7.78 -65.27 0.24
C ALA A 3 -9.33 -65.33 0.07
N PHE A 4 -10.00 -65.95 1.05
CA PHE A 4 -11.26 -65.58 1.74
C PHE A 4 -12.13 -64.48 1.09
N ASP A 5 -13.37 -64.78 0.69
CA ASP A 5 -14.58 -64.95 1.53
C ASP A 5 -15.16 -63.63 2.08
N ALA A 6 -16.40 -63.41 1.65
CA ALA A 6 -17.52 -62.79 2.35
C ALA A 6 -17.59 -61.28 2.64
N LEU A 7 -18.83 -60.83 2.40
CA LEU A 7 -19.74 -60.12 3.28
C LEU A 7 -20.21 -58.75 2.76
N ALA A 8 -21.54 -58.65 2.69
CA ALA A 8 -22.32 -57.61 2.03
C ALA A 8 -22.65 -56.43 2.98
N PRO A 9 -23.73 -55.66 2.78
CA PRO A 9 -23.72 -54.21 2.57
C PRO A 9 -24.10 -53.39 3.82
N LEU A 10 -23.67 -52.13 3.91
CA LEU A 10 -24.14 -51.20 4.95
C LEU A 10 -24.36 -49.78 4.42
N GLY A 11 -25.65 -49.45 4.24
CA GLY A 11 -26.25 -48.23 4.80
C GLY A 11 -26.14 -46.91 4.02
N PRO A 12 -27.18 -46.05 4.05
CA PRO A 12 -27.16 -44.70 3.50
C PRO A 12 -26.55 -43.69 4.50
N GLN A 13 -25.97 -42.60 3.99
CA GLN A 13 -25.61 -41.42 4.82
C GLN A 13 -26.12 -40.13 4.15
N PRO A 14 -27.30 -39.62 4.54
CA PRO A 14 -27.63 -38.19 4.49
C PRO A 14 -27.45 -37.58 5.92
N PRO A 15 -27.83 -36.32 6.19
CA PRO A 15 -27.52 -35.03 5.56
C PRO A 15 -26.92 -34.04 6.59
N ASP A 16 -26.74 -32.78 6.18
CA ASP A 16 -26.75 -31.59 7.06
C ASP A 16 -25.60 -31.37 8.06
N ALA A 17 -24.64 -30.53 7.65
CA ALA A 17 -23.88 -29.72 8.60
C ALA A 17 -23.54 -28.38 7.95
N ALA A 18 -24.54 -27.49 7.97
CA ALA A 18 -24.38 -26.15 8.49
C ALA A 18 -23.11 -25.36 8.09
N ARG A 19 -23.40 -24.29 7.34
CA ARG A 19 -23.18 -22.91 7.81
C ARG A 19 -21.78 -22.35 7.60
N LEU A 20 -21.63 -21.59 6.51
CA LEU A 20 -21.13 -20.22 6.64
C LEU A 20 -21.93 -19.26 5.74
N PRO A 21 -22.50 -18.17 6.30
CA PRO A 21 -22.86 -17.01 5.49
C PRO A 21 -21.59 -16.47 4.84
N HIS A 22 -21.63 -16.23 3.53
CA HIS A 22 -20.64 -15.39 2.86
C HIS A 22 -20.87 -13.95 3.33
N ALA A 23 -20.52 -13.65 4.58
CA ALA A 23 -20.46 -12.33 5.14
C ALA A 23 -19.00 -11.88 5.05
N ASP A 24 -18.79 -10.80 4.31
CA ASP A 24 -17.50 -10.15 4.04
C ASP A 24 -16.66 -10.74 2.90
N GLU A 25 -17.26 -10.85 1.71
CA GLU A 25 -16.50 -10.45 0.53
C GLU A 25 -16.58 -8.92 0.48
N PRO A 26 -15.50 -8.17 0.80
CA PRO A 26 -15.46 -6.76 0.46
C PRO A 26 -15.61 -6.67 -1.05
N THR A 27 -16.82 -6.33 -1.47
CA THR A 27 -17.19 -5.95 -2.82
C THR A 27 -16.44 -4.66 -3.13
N PHE A 28 -15.19 -4.79 -3.58
CA PHE A 28 -14.47 -3.68 -4.19
C PHE A 28 -15.15 -3.37 -5.51
N SER A 29 -16.14 -2.47 -5.42
CA SER A 29 -16.85 -1.93 -6.56
C SER A 29 -15.84 -1.41 -7.58
N SER A 30 -15.84 -2.04 -8.75
CA SER A 30 -15.06 -1.64 -9.91
C SER A 30 -15.53 -0.25 -10.36
N GLY A 31 -14.66 0.74 -10.31
CA GLY A 31 -15.02 2.08 -10.80
C GLY A 31 -14.11 3.25 -10.44
N ASP A 32 -13.08 3.09 -9.59
CA ASP A 32 -12.09 4.17 -9.44
C ASP A 32 -11.12 4.04 -10.62
N GLN A 33 -11.29 4.94 -11.60
CA GLN A 33 -10.33 5.09 -12.69
C GLN A 33 -8.94 5.09 -12.08
N VAL A 34 -8.10 4.18 -12.58
CA VAL A 34 -6.68 4.07 -12.22
C VAL A 34 -5.99 5.31 -12.81
N ASP A 35 -6.30 6.50 -12.29
CA ASP A 35 -5.87 7.80 -12.81
C ASP A 35 -4.34 7.90 -12.86
N GLY A 36 -3.62 6.96 -12.22
CA GLY A 36 -2.18 7.03 -12.00
C GLY A 36 -1.83 7.94 -10.82
N TRP A 37 -2.84 8.44 -10.09
CA TRP A 37 -2.67 9.36 -8.99
C TRP A 37 -2.50 8.63 -7.66
N TRP A 38 -1.44 9.02 -6.98
CA TRP A 38 -1.16 8.68 -5.60
C TRP A 38 -1.89 9.68 -4.72
N SER A 39 -2.70 9.18 -3.81
CA SER A 39 -3.57 10.01 -2.99
C SER A 39 -3.26 9.85 -1.52
N LEU A 40 -2.95 10.94 -0.84
CA LEU A 40 -2.64 10.94 0.59
C LEU A 40 -3.94 11.13 1.39
N LEU A 41 -4.41 10.05 2.00
CA LEU A 41 -5.57 10.00 2.87
C LEU A 41 -5.18 10.32 4.33
N TYR A 42 -6.19 10.65 5.15
CA TYR A 42 -6.02 10.92 6.56
C TYR A 42 -4.92 11.96 6.82
N ARG A 43 -4.91 13.09 6.11
CA ARG A 43 -3.84 14.13 6.23
C ARG A 43 -2.41 13.61 5.97
N GLY A 44 -2.30 12.61 5.09
CA GLY A 44 -1.04 11.97 4.72
C GLY A 44 -0.57 10.83 5.62
N TRP A 45 -1.45 10.25 6.44
CA TRP A 45 -1.13 9.03 7.19
C TRP A 45 -1.25 7.76 6.35
N THR A 46 -2.07 7.76 5.30
CA THR A 46 -2.21 6.61 4.42
C THR A 46 -2.04 7.04 2.97
N LEU A 47 -1.15 6.37 2.25
CA LEU A 47 -0.94 6.55 0.82
C LEU A 47 -1.81 5.55 0.05
N LEU A 48 -2.82 6.05 -0.64
CA LEU A 48 -3.57 5.31 -1.62
C LEU A 48 -2.80 5.32 -2.94
N ALA A 49 -2.36 4.16 -3.36
CA ALA A 49 -1.73 3.97 -4.64
C ALA A 49 -2.78 3.89 -5.76
N PRO A 50 -2.42 4.19 -7.02
CA PRO A 50 -3.38 4.21 -8.12
C PRO A 50 -4.05 2.87 -8.37
N SER A 51 -3.43 1.74 -8.03
CA SER A 51 -4.06 0.41 -8.14
C SER A 51 -5.06 0.10 -7.01
N GLY A 52 -5.39 1.07 -6.15
CA GLY A 52 -6.29 0.91 -5.00
C GLY A 52 -5.63 0.41 -3.72
N ALA A 53 -4.30 0.18 -3.70
CA ALA A 53 -3.63 -0.27 -2.49
C ALA A 53 -3.46 0.85 -1.47
N ARG A 54 -3.77 0.57 -0.20
CA ARG A 54 -3.57 1.50 0.92
C ARG A 54 -2.28 1.13 1.65
N ILE A 55 -1.36 2.09 1.74
CA ILE A 55 -0.09 1.93 2.44
C ILE A 55 -0.03 2.91 3.60
N ASP A 56 0.05 2.41 4.83
CA ASP A 56 0.22 3.28 5.99
C ASP A 56 1.64 3.85 6.05
N LEU A 57 1.69 5.18 6.09
CA LEU A 57 2.90 5.95 6.16
C LEU A 57 3.28 6.17 7.64
N THR A 58 4.55 5.97 7.92
CA THR A 58 5.16 6.42 9.16
C THR A 58 5.28 7.94 9.15
N GLU A 59 5.50 8.52 10.33
CA GLU A 59 5.66 9.95 10.50
C GLU A 59 6.72 10.58 9.56
N ILE A 60 7.84 9.89 9.34
CA ILE A 60 8.90 10.34 8.42
C ILE A 60 8.43 10.25 6.97
N GLU A 61 7.83 9.11 6.56
CA GLU A 61 7.31 8.92 5.20
C GLU A 61 6.24 9.98 4.86
N ARG A 62 5.33 10.25 5.81
CA ARG A 62 4.32 11.32 5.72
C ARG A 62 4.96 12.69 5.54
N ALA A 63 5.94 13.06 6.38
CA ALA A 63 6.61 14.35 6.26
C ALA A 63 7.29 14.53 4.89
N CYS A 64 7.85 13.45 4.33
CA CYS A 64 8.42 13.45 2.98
C CYS A 64 7.36 13.77 1.93
N PHE A 65 6.23 13.08 1.98
CA PHE A 65 5.13 13.28 1.05
C PHE A 65 4.44 14.63 1.18
N LEU A 66 4.30 15.16 2.40
CA LEU A 66 3.79 16.51 2.61
C LEU A 66 4.73 17.57 2.04
N CYS A 67 6.05 17.39 2.16
CA CYS A 67 7.02 18.25 1.47
C CYS A 67 6.86 18.14 -0.05
N LEU A 68 6.75 16.92 -0.59
CA LEU A 68 6.50 16.70 -2.02
C LEU A 68 5.21 17.36 -2.52
N LEU A 69 4.15 17.36 -1.71
CA LEU A 69 2.88 18.03 -2.02
C LEU A 69 3.02 19.55 -2.04
N ARG A 70 3.77 20.12 -1.08
CA ARG A 70 4.02 21.57 -0.99
C ARG A 70 4.90 22.07 -2.13
N ASN A 71 5.79 21.22 -2.64
CA ASN A 71 6.68 21.56 -3.74
C ASN A 71 5.99 21.30 -5.09
N PRO A 72 5.82 22.31 -5.95
CA PRO A 72 5.16 22.16 -7.26
C PRO A 72 5.94 21.23 -8.19
N ASN A 73 7.27 21.23 -8.08
CA ASN A 73 8.14 20.34 -8.84
C ASN A 73 8.14 18.89 -8.32
N ARG A 74 7.39 18.60 -7.24
CA ARG A 74 7.42 17.32 -6.55
C ARG A 74 8.85 16.90 -6.18
N GLU A 75 9.65 17.88 -5.80
CA GLU A 75 11.02 17.69 -5.35
C GLU A 75 11.09 17.71 -3.83
N LEU A 76 11.71 16.69 -3.28
CA LEU A 76 12.02 16.54 -1.87
C LEU A 76 13.45 17.01 -1.64
N LEU A 77 13.56 18.30 -1.40
CA LEU A 77 14.82 18.97 -1.10
C LEU A 77 15.23 18.67 0.35
N ARG A 78 16.53 18.49 0.58
CA ARG A 78 17.06 18.33 1.95
C ARG A 78 16.66 19.51 2.83
N GLN A 79 16.75 20.74 2.31
CA GLN A 79 16.46 21.95 3.06
C GLN A 79 14.99 22.03 3.48
N GLU A 80 14.05 21.67 2.60
CA GLU A 80 12.61 21.60 2.89
C GLU A 80 12.30 20.59 3.99
N LEU A 81 12.96 19.42 3.96
CA LEU A 81 12.81 18.42 5.01
C LEU A 81 13.41 18.86 6.33
N MET A 82 14.56 19.54 6.32
CA MET A 82 15.15 20.08 7.55
C MET A 82 14.32 21.23 8.12
N ALA A 83 13.70 22.05 7.28
CA ALA A 83 12.75 23.08 7.70
C ALA A 83 11.48 22.48 8.31
N THR A 84 11.00 21.34 7.77
CA THR A 84 9.83 20.62 8.30
C THR A 84 10.17 19.80 9.54
N ARG A 85 11.38 19.25 9.61
CA ARG A 85 11.93 18.51 10.76
C ARG A 85 13.44 18.68 10.84
N ALA A 86 13.90 19.47 11.80
CA ALA A 86 15.31 19.69 12.08
C ALA A 86 16.12 18.40 12.34
N SER A 87 15.47 17.30 12.75
CA SER A 87 16.10 16.01 13.03
C SER A 87 16.14 15.03 11.85
N THR A 88 15.56 15.37 10.70
CA THR A 88 15.51 14.44 9.55
C THR A 88 16.80 14.52 8.73
N ASN A 89 17.64 13.49 8.88
CA ASN A 89 18.87 13.34 8.10
C ASN A 89 18.64 12.63 6.76
N LEU A 90 19.53 12.85 5.78
CA LEU A 90 19.47 12.16 4.47
C LEU A 90 19.50 10.63 4.61
N ARG A 91 20.22 10.11 5.61
CA ARG A 91 20.26 8.67 5.92
C ARG A 91 18.87 8.16 6.32
N THR A 92 18.21 8.88 7.23
CA THR A 92 16.84 8.57 7.67
C THR A 92 15.86 8.61 6.51
N LEU A 93 16.00 9.61 5.63
CA LEU A 93 15.21 9.73 4.42
C LEU A 93 15.41 8.53 3.49
N ASN A 94 16.66 8.16 3.20
CA ASN A 94 16.96 7.03 2.32
C ASN A 94 16.38 5.71 2.89
N VAL A 95 16.48 5.51 4.21
CA VAL A 95 15.85 4.37 4.89
C VAL A 95 14.33 4.42 4.77
N ALA A 96 13.70 5.59 4.96
CA ALA A 96 12.26 5.76 4.80
C ALA A 96 11.81 5.47 3.37
N ILE A 97 12.54 5.96 2.36
CA ILE A 97 12.27 5.66 0.95
C ILE A 97 12.44 4.16 0.65
N CYS A 98 13.49 3.52 1.15
CA CYS A 98 13.69 2.08 0.96
C CYS A 98 12.55 1.25 1.59
N ARG A 99 12.14 1.63 2.81
CA ARG A 99 11.02 1.00 3.53
C ARG A 99 9.71 1.20 2.77
N LEU A 100 9.43 2.42 2.34
CA LEU A 100 8.26 2.76 1.56
C LEU A 100 8.23 1.99 0.23
N ARG A 101 9.33 1.98 -0.53
CA ARG A 101 9.45 1.19 -1.76
C ARG A 101 9.16 -0.28 -1.50
N SER A 102 9.66 -0.83 -0.39
CA SER A 102 9.38 -2.22 -0.01
C SER A 102 7.90 -2.43 0.36
N LYS A 103 7.27 -1.50 1.09
CA LYS A 103 5.83 -1.56 1.42
C LYS A 103 4.97 -1.51 0.16
N VAL A 104 5.25 -0.56 -0.73
CA VAL A 104 4.54 -0.38 -2.00
C VAL A 104 4.75 -1.56 -2.93
N LEU A 105 5.96 -2.13 -2.95
CA LEU A 105 6.25 -3.35 -3.71
C LEU A 105 5.50 -4.57 -3.18
N ARG A 106 5.33 -4.71 -1.85
CA ARG A 106 4.47 -5.76 -1.27
C ARG A 106 3.01 -5.59 -1.67
N ALA A 107 2.57 -4.36 -1.88
CA ALA A 107 1.25 -4.07 -2.44
C ALA A 107 1.15 -4.31 -3.96
N GLY A 108 2.23 -4.78 -4.61
CA GLY A 108 2.27 -5.09 -6.03
C GLY A 108 2.57 -3.90 -6.95
N ILE A 109 2.98 -2.76 -6.39
CA ILE A 109 3.15 -1.51 -7.13
C ILE A 109 4.59 -1.04 -7.02
N ARG A 110 5.07 -0.27 -7.99
CA ARG A 110 6.36 0.41 -7.89
C ARG A 110 6.14 1.89 -7.61
N LEU A 111 6.82 2.40 -6.59
CA LEU A 111 6.79 3.82 -6.26
C LEU A 111 7.58 4.61 -7.32
N PRO A 112 6.96 5.58 -8.04
CA PRO A 112 7.61 6.39 -9.06
C PRO A 112 8.42 7.52 -8.40
N LEU A 113 9.46 7.15 -7.66
CA LEU A 113 10.33 8.07 -6.94
C LEU A 113 11.77 7.90 -7.43
N HIS A 114 12.30 8.97 -8.02
CA HIS A 114 13.64 9.04 -8.57
C HIS A 114 14.57 9.83 -7.66
N THR A 115 15.79 9.34 -7.49
CA THR A 115 16.83 10.07 -6.77
C THR A 115 17.57 10.95 -7.76
N VAL A 116 17.67 12.25 -7.47
CA VAL A 116 18.40 13.22 -8.29
C VAL A 116 19.67 13.62 -7.55
N HIS A 117 20.83 13.34 -8.15
CA HIS A 117 22.12 13.70 -7.57
C HIS A 117 22.25 15.23 -7.41
N GLY A 118 22.45 15.68 -6.17
CA GLY A 118 22.65 17.09 -5.83
C GLY A 118 21.43 17.82 -5.24
N VAL A 119 20.21 17.33 -5.52
CA VAL A 119 18.96 18.02 -5.14
C VAL A 119 18.20 17.25 -4.06
N GLY A 120 18.06 15.93 -4.22
CA GLY A 120 17.31 15.08 -3.30
C GLY A 120 16.56 13.96 -4.02
N TYR A 121 15.24 13.93 -3.84
CA TYR A 121 14.35 12.96 -4.51
C TYR A 121 13.25 13.68 -5.26
N VAL A 122 12.88 13.20 -6.44
CA VAL A 122 11.76 13.72 -7.20
C VAL A 122 10.69 12.63 -7.33
N PHE A 123 9.44 13.01 -7.14
CA PHE A 123 8.31 12.12 -7.35
C PHE A 123 7.77 12.35 -8.76
N LEU A 124 7.91 11.33 -9.62
CA LEU A 124 7.51 11.38 -11.03
C LEU A 124 6.05 10.98 -11.26
N GLY A 125 5.33 10.62 -10.20
CA GLY A 125 3.90 10.32 -10.27
C GLY A 125 3.03 11.54 -10.00
N ASN A 126 1.74 11.40 -10.31
CA ASN A 126 0.75 12.38 -9.87
C ASN A 126 0.47 12.15 -8.39
N LEU A 127 0.67 13.18 -7.57
CA LEU A 127 0.42 13.12 -6.12
C LEU A 127 -0.64 14.17 -5.75
N ARG A 128 -1.71 13.72 -5.08
CA ARG A 128 -2.75 14.57 -4.48
C ARG A 128 -2.92 14.29 -3.00
N GLU A 129 -3.34 15.31 -2.26
CA GLU A 129 -3.86 15.13 -0.90
C GLU A 129 -5.37 14.95 -0.97
N LEU A 130 -5.89 13.88 -0.36
CA LEU A 130 -7.31 13.68 -0.13
C LEU A 130 -7.57 13.88 1.36
N SER A 131 -7.92 15.11 1.69
CA SER A 131 -8.49 15.50 2.98
C SER A 131 -9.93 15.01 3.06
N THR A 132 -10.13 13.68 3.07
CA THR A 132 -11.47 13.13 3.33
C THR A 132 -11.90 13.60 4.72
N LEU A 133 -13.06 14.28 4.74
CA LEU A 133 -13.71 14.91 5.89
C LEU A 133 -14.25 13.88 6.88
#